data_AF-A0A495JEG5-F1
#
_entry.id   AF-A0A495JEG5-F1
#
_cell.length_a   1.000
_cell.length_b   1.000
_cell.length_c   1.000
_cell.angle_alpha   90.00
_cell.angle_beta   90.00
_cell.angle_gamma   90.00
#
_symmetry.space_group_name_H-M   'P 1'
#
loop_
_entity.id
_entity.type
_entity.pdbx_description
1 polymer ?
#
loop_
_entity_poly.entity_id
_entity_poly.type
_entity_poly.pdbx_seq_one_letter_code
_entity_poly.pdbx_strand_id
1 'polypeptide(L)'
;MASIEEIKAGVARFSSETSQQAATIRGIADSLEQSTALLRSLTQGTSHSRVGEALSRMEQAKQKLHEATTLAQGAVEATNSYAASF
;
A
#
# COMPACT_ATOMS: atom_id res chain seq x y z
N MET A 1 3.97 -31.59 -14.53
CA MET A 1 4.14 -30.24 -15.13
C MET A 1 2.79 -29.59 -15.11
N ALA A 2 2.67 -28.38 -14.56
CA ALA A 2 1.42 -27.63 -14.67
C ALA A 2 1.18 -27.29 -16.14
N SER A 3 -0.05 -27.44 -16.60
CA SER A 3 -0.48 -26.98 -17.91
C SER A 3 -0.40 -25.44 -18.00
N ILE A 4 -0.30 -24.91 -19.21
CA ILE A 4 -0.28 -23.46 -19.47
C ILE A 4 -1.53 -22.79 -18.87
N GLU A 5 -2.68 -23.46 -18.93
CA GLU A 5 -3.93 -23.01 -18.32
C GLU A 5 -3.84 -22.89 -16.79
N GLU A 6 -3.22 -23.86 -16.11
CA GLU A 6 -3.00 -23.80 -14.66
C GLU A 6 -2.05 -22.65 -14.27
N ILE A 7 -1.04 -22.36 -15.10
CA ILE A 7 -0.12 -21.24 -14.89
C ILE A 7 -0.85 -19.90 -15.09
N LYS A 8 -1.64 -19.75 -16.16
CA LYS A 8 -2.45 -18.55 -16.42
C LYS A 8 -3.45 -18.29 -15.30
N ALA A 9 -4.13 -19.33 -14.82
CA ALA A 9 -5.06 -19.24 -13.70
C ALA A 9 -4.36 -18.83 -12.39
N GLY A 10 -3.18 -19.40 -12.10
CA GLY A 10 -2.38 -19.04 -10.94
C GLY A 10 -1.90 -17.59 -10.96
N VAL A 11 -1.43 -17.12 -12.13
CA VAL A 11 -1.03 -15.72 -12.34
C VAL A 11 -2.21 -14.77 -12.17
N ALA A 12 -3.36 -15.08 -12.79
CA ALA A 12 -4.56 -14.25 -12.66
C ALA A 12 -5.01 -14.13 -11.20
N ARG A 13 -4.95 -15.24 -10.46
CA ARG A 13 -5.26 -15.26 -9.02
C ARG A 13 -4.29 -14.39 -8.22
N PHE A 14 -2.99 -14.56 -8.42
CA PHE A 14 -1.96 -13.73 -7.78
C PHE A 14 -2.21 -12.25 -8.05
N SER A 15 -2.38 -11.87 -9.32
CA SER A 15 -2.64 -10.48 -9.70
C SER A 15 -3.88 -9.90 -9.03
N SER A 16 -4.97 -10.68 -8.95
CA SER A 16 -6.20 -10.26 -8.27
C SER A 16 -6.00 -10.07 -6.77
N GLU A 17 -5.41 -11.06 -6.10
CA GLU A 17 -5.17 -11.01 -4.64
C GLU A 17 -4.23 -9.86 -4.27
N THR A 18 -3.12 -9.69 -5.00
CA THR A 18 -2.16 -8.60 -4.77
C THR A 18 -2.77 -7.24 -5.06
N SER A 19 -3.61 -7.10 -6.09
CA SER A 19 -4.33 -5.85 -6.37
C SER A 19 -5.28 -5.47 -5.23
N GLN A 20 -5.99 -6.45 -4.65
CA GLN A 20 -6.88 -6.22 -3.51
C GLN A 20 -6.10 -5.83 -2.25
N GLN A 21 -4.96 -6.46 -2.00
CA GLN A 21 -4.07 -6.09 -0.90
C GLN A 21 -3.52 -4.66 -1.10
N ALA A 22 -3.10 -4.30 -2.30
CA ALA A 22 -2.62 -2.95 -2.63
C ALA A 22 -3.69 -1.88 -2.38
N ALA A 23 -4.95 -2.16 -2.72
CA ALA A 23 -6.08 -1.28 -2.42
C ALA A 23 -6.32 -1.15 -0.90
N THR A 24 -6.18 -2.25 -0.16
CA THR A 24 -6.31 -2.25 1.31
C THR A 24 -5.21 -1.41 1.96
N ILE A 25 -3.95 -1.56 1.53
CA ILE A 25 -2.81 -0.75 1.99
C ILE A 25 -3.06 0.74 1.76
N ARG A 26 -3.61 1.11 0.59
CA ARG A 26 -3.98 2.48 0.27
C ARG A 26 -5.04 3.02 1.24
N GLY A 27 -6.09 2.24 1.51
CA GLY A 27 -7.13 2.63 2.49
C GLY A 27 -6.59 2.83 3.91
N ILE A 28 -5.58 2.04 4.32
CA ILE A 28 -4.90 2.25 5.60
C ILE A 28 -4.12 3.58 5.59
N ALA A 29 -3.43 3.91 4.49
CA ALA A 29 -2.71 5.18 4.37
C ALA A 29 -3.66 6.39 4.48
N ASP A 30 -4.84 6.31 3.85
CA ASP A 30 -5.88 7.35 3.93
C ASP A 30 -6.42 7.49 5.37
N SER A 31 -6.59 6.38 6.09
CA SER A 31 -7.01 6.39 7.50
C SER A 31 -5.94 7.02 8.42
N LEU A 32 -4.66 6.75 8.15
CA LEU A 32 -3.55 7.40 8.87
C LEU A 32 -3.49 8.90 8.60
N GLU A 33 -3.81 9.34 7.38
CA GLU A 33 -3.89 10.77 7.06
C GLU A 33 -4.97 11.49 7.86
N GLN A 34 -6.17 10.90 7.95
CA GLN A 34 -7.26 11.44 8.78
C GLN A 34 -6.84 11.53 10.26
N SER A 35 -6.20 10.48 10.78
CA SER A 35 -5.71 10.45 12.16
C SER A 35 -4.61 11.49 12.41
N THR A 36 -3.73 11.70 11.43
CA THR A 36 -2.67 12.73 11.47
C THR A 36 -3.27 14.13 11.48
N ALA A 37 -4.29 14.38 10.65
CA ALA A 37 -5.00 15.65 10.58
C ALA A 37 -5.71 15.96 11.92
N LEU A 38 -6.35 14.96 12.53
CA LEU A 38 -6.95 15.10 13.86
C LEU A 38 -5.91 15.46 14.91
N LEU A 39 -4.79 14.73 14.97
CA LEU A 39 -3.71 15.01 15.92
C LEU A 39 -3.15 16.42 15.73
N ARG A 40 -2.93 16.85 14.48
CA ARG A 40 -2.51 18.23 14.18
C ARG A 40 -3.52 19.24 14.70
N SER A 41 -4.81 19.05 14.42
CA SER A 41 -5.88 19.94 14.90
C SER A 41 -5.94 20.05 16.42
N LEU A 42 -5.83 18.93 17.15
CA LEU A 42 -5.89 18.91 18.62
C LEU A 42 -4.68 19.57 19.27
N THR A 43 -3.54 19.54 18.57
CA THR A 43 -2.26 20.03 19.07
C THR A 43 -1.92 21.41 18.51
N GLN A 44 -2.82 22.03 17.74
CA GLN A 44 -2.67 23.40 17.29
C GLN A 44 -2.48 24.33 18.49
N GLY A 45 -1.37 25.08 18.49
CA GLY A 45 -0.98 25.95 19.60
C GLY A 45 -0.09 25.29 20.66
N THR A 46 0.17 23.98 20.58
CA THR A 46 1.11 23.29 21.46
C THR A 46 2.39 22.91 20.72
N SER A 47 3.51 23.53 21.08
CA SER A 47 4.85 23.19 20.53
C SER A 47 5.49 22.00 21.25
N HIS A 48 4.71 20.97 21.58
CA HIS A 48 5.19 19.85 22.38
C HIS A 48 5.98 18.86 21.51
N SER A 49 7.26 18.65 21.82
CA SER A 49 8.20 17.83 21.01
C SER A 49 7.69 16.41 20.70
N ARG A 50 7.05 15.75 21.67
CA ARG A 50 6.45 14.41 21.50
C ARG A 50 5.34 14.35 20.43
N VAL A 51 4.58 15.43 20.24
CA VAL A 51 3.57 15.50 19.18
C VAL A 51 4.24 15.56 17.83
N GLY A 52 5.28 16.39 17.68
CA GLY A 52 6.08 16.46 16.46
C GLY A 52 6.69 15.11 16.09
N GLU A 53 7.19 14.37 17.09
CA GLU A 53 7.70 13.01 16.89
C GLU A 53 6.60 12.05 16.41
N ALA A 54 5.42 12.05 17.04
CA ALA A 54 4.30 11.23 16.62
C ALA A 54 3.86 11.54 15.18
N LEU A 55 3.72 12.82 14.83
CA LEU A 55 3.39 13.26 13.47
C LEU A 55 4.45 12.82 12.45
N SER A 56 5.73 12.93 12.79
CA SER A 56 6.82 12.47 11.94
C SER A 56 6.77 10.95 11.70
N ARG A 57 6.50 10.17 12.75
CA ARG A 57 6.33 8.71 12.64
C ARG A 57 5.14 8.34 11.75
N MET A 58 4.02 9.08 11.86
CA MET A 58 2.85 8.85 11.01
C MET A 58 3.13 9.19 9.53
N GLU A 59 3.85 10.26 9.25
CA GLU A 59 4.24 10.61 7.88
C GLU A 59 5.18 9.55 7.28
N GLN A 60 6.15 9.06 8.05
CA GLN A 60 7.01 7.95 7.62
C GLN A 60 6.21 6.68 7.35
N ALA A 61 5.21 6.37 8.17
CA ALA A 61 4.35 5.21 7.95
C ALA A 61 3.57 5.34 6.63
N LYS A 62 2.97 6.52 6.36
CA LYS A 62 2.30 6.79 5.08
C LYS A 62 3.22 6.59 3.88
N GLN A 63 4.45 7.12 3.96
CA GLN A 63 5.42 6.98 2.87
C GLN A 63 5.73 5.51 2.57
N LYS A 64 5.94 4.70 3.61
CA LYS A 64 6.20 3.26 3.47
C LYS A 64 4.99 2.50 2.91
N LEU A 65 3.78 2.87 3.29
CA LEU A 65 2.57 2.27 2.72
C LEU A 65 2.42 2.61 1.23
N HIS A 66 2.71 3.85 0.84
CA HIS A 66 2.70 4.26 -0.56
C HIS A 66 3.74 3.48 -1.40
N GLU A 67 4.94 3.31 -0.87
CA GLU A 67 5.99 2.49 -1.48
C GLU A 67 5.55 1.02 -1.61
N ALA A 68 4.97 0.45 -0.55
CA ALA A 68 4.44 -0.92 -0.58
C ALA A 68 3.34 -1.10 -1.64
N THR A 69 2.41 -0.13 -1.77
CA THR A 69 1.41 -0.14 -2.84
C THR A 69 2.04 -0.11 -4.22
N THR A 70 3.06 0.73 -4.43
CA THR A 70 3.76 0.85 -5.71
C THR A 70 4.47 -0.45 -6.08
N LEU A 71 5.18 -1.06 -5.12
CA LEU A 71 5.86 -2.34 -5.32
C LEU A 71 4.87 -3.47 -5.62
N ALA A 72 3.73 -3.52 -4.91
CA ALA A 72 2.68 -4.50 -5.15
C ALA A 72 2.07 -4.36 -6.55
N GLN A 73 1.81 -3.13 -7.00
CA GLN A 73 1.33 -2.86 -8.36
C GLN A 73 2.37 -3.26 -9.42
N GLY A 74 3.65 -2.95 -9.21
CA GLY A 74 4.73 -3.38 -10.09
C GLY A 74 4.84 -4.91 -10.20
N ALA A 75 4.63 -5.63 -9.11
CA ALA A 75 4.59 -7.10 -9.12
C ALA A 75 3.40 -7.64 -9.95
N VAL A 76 2.22 -7.03 -9.83
CA VAL A 76 1.05 -7.35 -10.66
C VAL A 76 1.34 -7.12 -12.13
N GLU A 77 1.93 -5.97 -12.48
CA GLU A 77 2.29 -5.63 -13.87
C GLU A 77 3.31 -6.60 -14.47
N ALA A 78 4.35 -6.96 -13.71
CA ALA A 78 5.35 -7.93 -14.13
C ALA A 78 4.72 -9.33 -14.36
N THR A 79 3.83 -9.75 -13.47
CA THR A 79 3.16 -11.06 -13.57
C THR A 79 2.16 -11.09 -14.73
N ASN A 80 1.41 -10.01 -14.96
CA ASN A 80 0.52 -9.88 -16.11
C ASN A 80 1.29 -9.87 -17.43
N SER A 81 2.45 -9.20 -17.48
CA SER A 81 3.33 -9.20 -18.65
C SER A 81 3.87 -10.60 -18.96
N TYR A 82 4.23 -11.36 -17.92
CA TYR A 82 4.58 -12.78 -18.06
C TYR A 82 3.41 -13.61 -18.61
N ALA A 83 2.20 -13.46 -18.07
CA ALA A 83 1.02 -14.17 -18.59
C ALA A 83 0.68 -13.82 -20.05
N ALA A 84 0.94 -12.58 -20.48
CA ALA A 84 0.73 -12.12 -21.85
C ALA A 84 1.80 -12.63 -22.84
N SER A 85 2.95 -13.12 -22.34
CA SER A 85 4.03 -13.68 -23.17
C SER A 85 3.81 -15.13 -23.61
N PHE A 86 2.73 -15.77 -23.13
CA PHE A 86 2.29 -17.12 -23.52
C PHE A 86 1.20 -17.10 -24.61
#